data_AF-X0KQR2-F1
#
_entry.id   AF-X0KQR2-F1
#
_cell.length_a   1.000
_cell.length_b   1.000
_cell.length_c   1.000
_cell.angle_alpha   90.00
_cell.angle_beta   90.00
_cell.angle_gamma   90.00
#
_symmetry.space_group_name_H-M   'P 1'
#
loop_
_entity.id
_entity.type
_entity.pdbx_description
1 polymer ?
#
loop_
_entity_poly.entity_id
_entity_poly.type
_entity_poly.pdbx_seq_one_letter_code
_entity_poly.pdbx_strand_id
1 'polypeptide(L)'
;MFSCERGAPENKSELLEAIDSVVRTNPVAGWKGIYAVGEHVSYINGLGEDESNNSLDYFLNLVIENHDLQVRQPAAEVQLCRDLR
;
A
#
# COMPACT_ATOMS: atom_id res chain seq x y z
N MET A 1 23.40 12.82 2.68
CA MET A 1 22.39 11.77 2.87
C MET A 1 22.67 11.03 4.16
N PHE A 2 21.64 10.46 4.79
CA PHE A 2 21.72 9.81 6.10
C PHE A 2 22.06 8.32 5.90
N SER A 3 23.29 7.90 6.24
CA SER A 3 23.79 6.52 6.07
C SER A 3 23.77 5.69 7.37
N CYS A 4 23.27 6.27 8.45
CA CYS A 4 23.15 5.57 9.74
C CYS A 4 22.03 4.52 9.70
N GLU A 5 22.14 3.51 10.56
CA GLU A 5 21.17 2.42 10.70
C GLU A 5 19.75 2.93 10.96
N ARG A 6 18.79 2.51 10.14
CA ARG A 6 17.37 2.86 10.28
C ARG A 6 16.57 1.71 10.87
N GLY A 7 16.46 1.68 12.20
CA GLY A 7 15.66 0.71 12.94
C GLY A 7 16.28 -0.70 13.02
N ALA A 8 16.56 -1.32 11.87
CA ALA A 8 17.27 -2.59 11.75
C ALA A 8 18.72 -2.37 11.27
N PRO A 9 19.69 -3.16 11.77
CA PRO A 9 21.11 -2.98 11.45
C PRO A 9 21.46 -3.24 9.98
N GLU A 10 20.61 -3.94 9.23
CA GLU A 10 20.78 -4.16 7.78
C GLU A 10 20.33 -2.95 6.94
N ASN A 11 19.53 -2.04 7.49
CA ASN A 11 18.93 -0.92 6.77
C ASN A 11 19.87 0.30 6.71
N LYS A 12 21.02 0.13 6.05
CA LYS A 12 22.10 1.13 5.89
C LYS A 12 22.15 1.78 4.51
N SER A 13 21.46 1.20 3.52
CA SER A 13 21.42 1.72 2.14
C SER A 13 20.64 3.02 2.06
N GLU A 14 20.92 3.85 1.05
CA GLU A 14 20.07 5.01 0.74
C GLU A 14 18.76 4.60 0.04
N LEU A 15 18.73 3.41 -0.56
CA LEU A 15 17.56 2.83 -1.20
C LEU A 15 16.52 2.39 -0.17
N LEU A 16 15.26 2.76 -0.40
CA LEU A 16 14.10 2.36 0.37
C LEU A 16 13.39 1.21 -0.35
N GLU A 17 13.87 0.00 -0.08
CA GLU A 17 13.33 -1.23 -0.69
C GLU A 17 12.75 -2.13 0.40
N ALA A 18 11.60 -2.72 0.11
CA ALA A 18 10.95 -3.69 0.97
C ALA A 18 10.24 -4.73 0.12
N ILE A 19 10.33 -6.00 0.54
CA ILE A 19 9.58 -7.10 -0.09
C ILE A 19 8.39 -7.41 0.80
N ASP A 20 7.20 -7.24 0.24
CA ASP A 20 5.96 -7.42 0.95
C ASP A 20 4.96 -8.28 0.18
N SER A 21 4.01 -8.88 0.90
CA SER A 21 2.98 -9.71 0.30
C SER A 21 1.94 -8.88 -0.46
N VAL A 22 1.56 -9.34 -1.66
CA VAL A 22 0.49 -8.74 -2.49
C VAL A 22 -0.85 -8.69 -1.75
N VAL A 23 -1.19 -9.75 -1.02
CA VAL A 23 -2.38 -9.82 -0.17
C VAL A 23 -1.95 -9.85 1.29
N ARG A 24 -2.43 -8.89 2.07
CA ARG A 24 -2.16 -8.80 3.52
C ARG A 24 -3.40 -9.15 4.31
N THR A 25 -3.19 -9.76 5.47
CA THR A 25 -4.25 -10.04 6.44
C THR A 25 -4.22 -8.96 7.52
N ASN A 26 -5.37 -8.33 7.78
CA ASN A 26 -5.52 -7.42 8.90
C ASN A 26 -5.42 -8.23 10.21
N PRO A 27 -4.50 -7.88 11.13
CA PRO A 27 -4.23 -8.71 12.32
C PRO A 27 -5.38 -8.72 13.33
N VAL A 28 -6.27 -7.73 13.30
CA VAL A 28 -7.40 -7.62 14.23
C VAL A 28 -8.65 -8.25 13.63
N ALA A 29 -9.02 -7.82 12.42
CA ALA A 29 -10.26 -8.25 11.79
C ALA A 29 -10.14 -9.59 11.05
N GLY A 30 -8.92 -10.04 10.75
CA GLY A 30 -8.67 -11.23 9.93
C GLY A 30 -9.03 -11.07 8.45
N TRP A 31 -9.46 -9.88 8.02
CA TRP A 31 -9.80 -9.61 6.63
C TRP A 31 -8.56 -9.59 5.75
N LYS A 32 -8.70 -10.15 4.55
CA LYS A 32 -7.64 -10.13 3.53
C LYS A 32 -7.88 -8.99 2.57
N GLY A 33 -6.88 -8.14 2.38
CA GLY A 33 -6.92 -7.02 1.45
C GLY A 33 -5.73 -7.05 0.50
N ILE A 34 -5.91 -6.46 -0.68
CA ILE A 34 -4.84 -6.24 -1.64
C ILE A 34 -4.00 -5.06 -1.14
N TYR A 35 -2.70 -5.27 -0.97
CA TYR A 35 -1.75 -4.24 -0.55
C TYR A 35 -0.89 -3.74 -1.71
N ALA A 36 -0.87 -4.46 -2.84
CA ALA A 36 -0.15 -4.06 -4.04
C ALA A 36 -0.93 -3.04 -4.89
N VAL A 37 -1.27 -1.89 -4.31
CA VAL A 37 -2.01 -0.81 -4.98
C VAL A 37 -1.32 0.53 -4.75
N GLY A 38 -1.12 1.30 -5.83
CA GLY A 38 -0.59 2.66 -5.78
C GLY A 38 0.90 2.77 -6.15
N GLU A 39 1.49 3.90 -5.82
CA GLU A 39 2.81 4.34 -6.32
C GLU A 39 4.01 3.62 -5.66
N HIS A 40 3.80 2.98 -4.51
CA HIS A 40 4.89 2.41 -3.72
C HIS A 40 5.42 1.06 -4.23
N VAL A 41 4.73 0.45 -5.20
CA VAL A 41 5.04 -0.91 -5.67
C VAL A 41 5.66 -0.82 -7.06
N SER A 42 6.88 -1.37 -7.19
CA SER A 42 7.60 -1.36 -8.46
C SER A 42 7.30 -2.58 -9.34
N TYR A 43 7.28 -3.78 -8.75
CA TYR A 43 7.02 -5.02 -9.49
C TYR A 43 6.55 -6.15 -8.56
N ILE A 44 6.01 -7.22 -9.17
CA ILE A 44 5.62 -8.45 -8.48
C ILE A 44 6.70 -9.52 -8.72
N ASN A 45 7.21 -10.08 -7.63
CA ASN A 45 8.21 -11.14 -7.69
C ASN A 45 7.70 -12.37 -8.45
N GLY A 46 8.49 -12.86 -9.41
CA GLY A 46 8.20 -14.10 -10.14
C GLY A 46 7.31 -13.94 -11.38
N LEU A 47 6.93 -12.71 -11.74
CA LEU A 47 6.25 -12.39 -12.99
C LEU A 47 7.21 -11.72 -13.99
N GLY A 48 6.89 -11.81 -15.28
CA GLY A 48 7.52 -10.96 -16.29
C GLY A 48 7.17 -9.48 -16.06
N GLU A 49 7.97 -8.58 -16.63
CA GLU A 49 7.75 -7.12 -16.50
C GLU A 49 6.35 -6.72 -16.98
N ASP A 50 5.95 -7.17 -18.17
CA ASP A 50 4.64 -6.89 -18.75
C ASP A 50 3.49 -7.46 -17.91
N GLU A 51 3.66 -8.69 -17.40
CA GLU A 51 2.64 -9.36 -16.57
C GLU A 51 2.47 -8.67 -15.23
N SER A 52 3.59 -8.24 -14.62
CA SER A 52 3.61 -7.49 -13.37
C SER A 52 2.88 -6.16 -13.53
N ASN A 53 3.23 -5.39 -14.57
CA ASN A 53 2.63 -4.09 -14.84
C ASN A 53 1.12 -4.22 -15.10
N ASN A 54 0.71 -5.16 -15.95
CA ASN A 54 -0.71 -5.40 -16.22
C ASN A 54 -1.49 -5.81 -14.97
N SER A 55 -0.87 -6.58 -14.06
CA SER A 55 -1.50 -6.97 -12.79
C SER A 55 -1.68 -5.79 -11.84
N LEU A 56 -0.66 -4.94 -11.72
CA LEU A 56 -0.71 -3.73 -10.88
C LEU A 56 -1.75 -2.73 -11.40
N ASP A 57 -1.78 -2.51 -12.72
CA ASP A 57 -2.77 -1.66 -13.38
C ASP A 57 -4.19 -2.19 -13.16
N TYR A 58 -4.38 -3.51 -13.26
CA TYR A 58 -5.66 -4.15 -13.00
C TYR A 58 -6.14 -3.92 -11.56
N PHE A 59 -5.26 -4.08 -10.56
CA PHE A 59 -5.63 -3.83 -9.16
C PHE A 59 -6.01 -2.37 -8.91
N LEU A 60 -5.29 -1.44 -9.54
CA LEU A 60 -5.59 -0.02 -9.43
C LEU A 60 -6.95 0.32 -10.07
N ASN A 61 -7.21 -0.17 -11.28
CA ASN A 61 -8.48 0.03 -11.97
C ASN A 61 -9.65 -0.57 -11.19
N LEU A 62 -9.46 -1.73 -10.56
CA LEU A 62 -10.48 -2.33 -9.69
C LEU A 62 -10.87 -1.41 -8.53
N VAL A 63 -9.96 -0.63 -7.97
CA VAL A 63 -10.31 0.34 -6.91
C VAL A 63 -10.93 1.61 -7.51
N ILE A 64 -10.37 2.13 -8.60
CA ILE A 64 -10.78 3.41 -9.19
C ILE A 64 -12.17 3.33 -9.83
N GLU A 65 -12.46 2.26 -10.58
CA GLU A 65 -13.68 2.12 -11.36
C GLU A 65 -14.90 1.70 -10.51
N ASN A 66 -14.65 1.13 -9.32
CA ASN A 66 -15.72 0.69 -8.42
C ASN A 66 -16.07 1.76 -7.38
N HIS A 67 -17.10 2.54 -7.66
CA HIS A 67 -17.58 3.60 -6.77
C HIS A 67 -18.08 3.08 -5.41
N ASP A 68 -18.58 1.84 -5.34
CA ASP A 68 -19.06 1.23 -4.09
C ASP A 68 -17.93 0.99 -3.07
N LEU A 69 -16.68 0.94 -3.52
CA LEU A 69 -15.50 0.77 -2.67
C LEU A 69 -14.98 2.09 -2.09
N GLN A 70 -15.48 3.23 -2.59
CA GLN A 70 -14.97 4.55 -2.26
C GLN A 70 -15.97 5.33 -1.40
N VAL A 71 -15.48 5.92 -0.32
CA VAL A 71 -16.25 6.86 0.49
C VAL A 71 -15.58 8.23 0.45
N ARG A 72 -16.35 9.27 0.11
CA ARG A 72 -15.86 10.66 0.14
C ARG A 72 -16.11 11.25 1.51
N GLN A 73 -15.03 11.47 2.27
CA GLN A 73 -15.11 12.10 3.58
C GLN A 73 -14.87 13.63 3.47
N PRO A 74 -15.84 14.48 3.83
CA PRO A 74 -15.66 15.93 3.81
C PRO A 74 -14.78 16.39 4.98
N ALA A 75 -13.93 17.38 4.72
CA ALA A 75 -12.91 17.84 5.69
C ALA A 75 -13.49 18.30 7.05
N ALA A 76 -14.72 18.82 7.09
CA ALA A 76 -15.36 19.28 8.32
C ALA A 76 -15.72 18.13 9.29
N GLU A 77 -15.93 16.92 8.78
CA GLU A 77 -16.38 15.76 9.58
C GLU A 77 -15.20 15.02 10.25
N VAL A 78 -14.01 15.10 9.65
CA VAL A 78 -12.78 14.49 10.21
C VAL A 78 -12.35 15.16 11.53
N GLN A 79 -12.66 16.45 11.70
CA GLN A 79 -12.35 17.19 12.92
C GLN A 79 -13.11 16.62 14.13
N LEU A 80 -14.41 16.34 13.96
CA LEU A 80 -15.30 15.86 15.03
C LEU A 80 -14.86 14.50 15.61
N CYS A 81 -14.38 13.59 14.75
CA CYS A 81 -13.89 12.27 15.18
C CYS A 81 -12.50 12.32 15.85
N ARG A 82 -11.69 13.36 15.60
CA ARG A 82 -10.42 13.57 16.32
C ARG A 82 -10.64 14.21 17.70
N ASP A 83 -11.66 15.03 17.82
CA ASP A 83 -12.02 15.72 19.06
C ASP A 83 -12.73 14.80 20.08
N LEU A 84 -13.16 13.61 19.67
CA LEU A 84 -13.81 12.60 20.52
C LEU A 84 -12.83 11.54 21.11
N ARG A 85 -11.52 11.80 21.13
CA ARG A 85 -10.51 10.89 21.69
C ARG A 85 -9.75 11.49 22.86
#